data_AF-A0AB74HLS9-F1
#
_entry.id   AF-A0AB74HLS9-F1
#
_cell.length_a   1.000
_cell.length_b   1.000
_cell.length_c   1.000
_cell.angle_alpha   90.00
_cell.angle_beta   90.00
_cell.angle_gamma   90.00
#
_symmetry.space_group_name_H-M   'P 1'
#
loop_
_entity.id
_entity.type
_entity.pdbx_description
1 polymer ?
#
loop_
_entity_poly.entity_id
_entity_poly.type
_entity_poly.pdbx_seq_one_letter_code
_entity_poly.pdbx_strand_id
1 'polypeptide(L)'
;MDKKEVMMRVDAIEQQMYVLTEHLSVLKEQLAYLLEENQHMYLENHHLREKVEQLAEVETPDGDPQIALSGKGQNNLAALYQEGFHICNLHYGQVRKDGDCLFCMSMLNKH
;
A
#
# COMPACT_ATOMS: atom_id res chain seq x y z
N MET A 1 28.59 16.81 56.96
CA MET A 1 28.18 15.60 56.21
C MET A 1 29.26 14.56 56.41
N ASP A 2 28.87 13.31 56.69
CA ASP A 2 29.80 12.21 56.82
C ASP A 2 30.39 11.86 55.44
N LYS A 3 31.70 11.65 55.34
CA LYS A 3 32.38 11.30 54.09
C LYS A 3 31.83 10.00 53.49
N LYS A 4 31.37 9.07 54.33
CA LYS A 4 30.69 7.84 53.88
C LYS A 4 29.36 8.13 53.20
N GLU A 5 28.60 9.10 53.71
CA GLU A 5 27.31 9.48 53.13
C GLU A 5 27.47 10.08 51.73
N VAL A 6 28.50 10.91 51.54
CA VAL A 6 28.83 11.48 50.22
C VAL A 6 29.26 10.39 49.25
N MET A 7 30.09 9.43 49.68
CA MET A 7 30.52 8.31 48.83
C MET A 7 29.33 7.45 48.38
N MET A 8 28.43 7.08 49.30
CA MET A 8 27.23 6.30 48.94
C MET A 8 26.32 7.02 47.93
N ARG A 9 26.24 8.36 47.99
CA ARG A 9 25.48 9.15 47.02
C ARG A 9 26.16 9.16 45.65
N VAL A 10 27.49 9.23 45.60
CA VAL A 10 28.25 9.13 44.35
C VAL A 10 28.03 7.75 43.72
N ASP A 11 28.18 6.67 44.49
CA ASP A 11 27.95 5.30 44.02
C ASP A 11 26.52 5.12 43.46
N ALA A 12 25.52 5.68 44.15
CA ALA A 12 24.13 5.63 43.69
C ALA A 12 23.91 6.36 42.36
N ILE A 13 24.56 7.52 42.17
CA ILE A 13 24.50 8.28 40.92
C ILE A 13 25.21 7.50 39.80
N GLU A 14 26.36 6.89 40.08
CA GLU A 14 27.06 6.05 39.10
C GLU A 14 26.19 4.89 38.64
N GLN A 15 25.52 4.19 39.57
CA GLN A 15 24.58 3.11 39.21
C GLN A 15 23.41 3.62 38.36
N GLN A 16 22.85 4.79 38.69
CA GLN A 16 21.80 5.41 37.87
C GLN A 16 22.29 5.79 36.47
N MET A 17 23.54 6.25 36.34
CA MET A 17 24.15 6.53 35.04
C MET A 17 24.29 5.26 34.21
N TYR A 18 24.69 4.13 34.81
CA TYR A 18 24.75 2.86 34.10
C TYR A 18 23.39 2.44 33.54
N VAL A 19 22.34 2.48 34.36
CA VAL A 19 20.96 2.17 33.92
C VAL A 19 20.52 3.12 32.80
N LEU A 20 20.82 4.42 32.92
CA LEU A 20 20.47 5.39 31.89
C LEU A 20 21.19 5.10 30.56
N THR A 21 22.46 4.69 30.61
CA THR A 21 23.20 4.32 29.39
C THR A 21 22.67 3.04 28.74
N GLU A 22 22.16 2.09 29.52
CA GLU A 22 21.50 0.91 29.00
C GLU A 22 20.18 1.28 28.29
N HIS A 23 19.37 2.12 28.92
CA HIS A 23 18.13 2.62 28.31
C HIS A 23 18.39 3.39 27.01
N LEU A 24 19.45 4.21 26.96
CA LEU A 24 19.85 4.92 25.74
C LEU A 24 20.28 3.96 24.63
N SER A 25 20.95 2.87 24.96
CA SER A 25 21.33 1.83 23.98
C SER A 25 20.10 1.19 23.35
N VAL A 26 19.11 0.81 24.16
CA VAL A 26 17.84 0.23 23.67
C VAL A 26 17.09 1.22 22.80
N LEU A 27 16.98 2.49 23.22
CA LEU A 27 16.32 3.53 22.42
C LEU A 27 17.01 3.76 21.07
N LYS A 28 18.35 3.69 21.04
CA LYS A 28 19.11 3.82 19.80
C LYS A 28 18.81 2.68 18.82
N GLU A 29 18.70 1.45 19.31
CA GLU A 29 18.33 0.29 18.48
C GLU A 29 16.91 0.43 17.92
N GLN A 30 15.96 0.85 18.75
CA GLN A 30 14.58 1.12 18.32
C GLN A 30 14.53 2.23 17.27
N LEU A 31 15.30 3.31 17.44
CA LEU A 31 15.37 4.38 16.46
C LEU A 31 15.95 3.90 15.13
N ALA A 32 16.99 3.05 15.14
CA ALA A 32 17.55 2.48 13.93
C ALA A 32 16.51 1.65 13.16
N TYR A 33 15.78 0.78 13.85
CA TYR A 33 14.69 -0.01 13.26
C TYR A 33 13.62 0.88 12.62
N LEU A 34 13.17 1.92 13.34
CA LEU A 34 12.14 2.84 12.83
C LEU A 34 12.62 3.63 11.60
N LEU A 35 13.91 3.99 11.53
CA LEU A 35 14.47 4.65 10.36
C LEU A 35 14.49 3.73 9.14
N GLU A 36 14.84 2.46 9.31
CA GLU A 36 14.80 1.46 8.24
C GLU A 36 13.36 1.23 7.73
N GLU A 37 12.40 1.04 8.64
CA GLU A 37 10.99 0.88 8.28
C GLU A 37 10.45 2.12 7.55
N ASN A 38 10.81 3.31 8.02
CA ASN A 38 10.39 4.56 7.40
C ASN A 38 10.99 4.72 5.99
N GLN A 39 12.26 4.37 5.79
CA GLN A 39 12.89 4.36 4.47
C GLN A 39 12.22 3.36 3.52
N HIS A 40 11.89 2.16 4.01
CA HIS A 40 11.15 1.17 3.23
C HIS A 40 9.78 1.71 2.79
N MET A 41 9.03 2.33 3.71
CA MET A 41 7.74 2.95 3.41
C MET A 41 7.87 4.09 2.39
N TYR A 42 8.91 4.92 2.47
CA TYR A 42 9.14 5.98 1.49
C TYR A 42 9.35 5.42 0.07
N LEU A 43 10.15 4.36 -0.07
CA LEU A 43 10.40 3.70 -1.35
C LEU A 43 9.13 3.07 -1.91
N GLU A 44 8.36 2.36 -1.07
CA GLU A 44 7.09 1.78 -1.49
C GLU A 44 6.09 2.85 -1.93
N ASN A 45 5.97 3.94 -1.17
CA ASN A 45 5.10 5.06 -1.51
C ASN A 45 5.51 5.71 -2.83
N HIS A 46 6.81 5.86 -3.08
CA HIS A 46 7.33 6.35 -4.35
C HIS A 46 6.93 5.44 -5.51
N HIS A 47 7.20 4.13 -5.42
CA HIS A 47 6.84 3.17 -6.46
C HIS A 47 5.33 3.11 -6.72
N LEU A 48 4.51 3.24 -5.67
CA LEU A 48 3.06 3.29 -5.82
C LEU A 48 2.62 4.56 -6.56
N ARG A 49 3.21 5.73 -6.25
CA ARG A 49 2.94 6.98 -6.96
C ARG A 49 3.33 6.89 -8.42
N GLU A 50 4.52 6.37 -8.73
CA GLU A 50 4.97 6.15 -10.11
C GLU A 50 4.02 5.23 -10.87
N LYS A 51 3.54 4.13 -10.26
CA LYS A 51 2.54 3.26 -10.89
C LYS A 51 1.22 3.98 -11.14
N VAL A 52 0.76 4.80 -10.20
CA VAL A 52 -0.47 5.60 -10.37
C VAL A 52 -0.29 6.62 -11.49
N GLU A 53 0.86 7.29 -11.57
CA GLU A 53 1.17 8.24 -12.62
C GLU A 53 1.26 7.57 -13.99
N GLN A 54 1.96 6.43 -14.10
CA GLN A 54 1.98 5.63 -15.33
C GLN A 54 0.59 5.17 -15.77
N LEU A 55 -0.27 4.77 -14.82
CA LEU A 55 -1.65 4.45 -15.12
C LEU A 55 -2.44 5.69 -15.58
N ALA A 56 -2.15 6.87 -15.03
CA ALA A 56 -2.77 8.14 -15.41
C ALA A 56 -2.25 8.70 -16.75
N GLU A 57 -0.97 8.52 -17.11
CA GLU A 57 -0.41 8.95 -18.39
C GLU A 57 -0.89 8.09 -19.57
N VAL A 58 -1.24 6.84 -19.32
CA VAL A 58 -1.96 5.99 -20.29
C VAL A 58 -3.42 6.50 -20.49
N GLU A 59 -3.87 7.47 -19.68
CA GLU A 59 -5.13 8.21 -19.83
C GLU A 59 -4.89 9.62 -20.38
N THR A 60 -4.46 9.74 -21.64
CA THR A 60 -5.06 10.63 -22.69
C THR A 60 -4.12 10.85 -23.88
N PRO A 61 -4.69 10.97 -25.10
CA PRO A 61 -4.56 12.27 -25.76
C PRO A 61 -5.84 13.11 -25.81
N ASP A 62 -7.02 12.54 -25.59
CA ASP A 62 -8.29 13.29 -25.62
C ASP A 62 -9.36 12.54 -24.80
N GLY A 63 -9.82 13.09 -23.67
CA GLY A 63 -11.00 12.57 -22.97
C GLY A 63 -10.97 12.69 -21.44
N ASP A 64 -12.05 13.24 -20.89
CA ASP A 64 -12.35 13.44 -19.47
C ASP A 64 -11.88 12.28 -18.54
N PRO A 65 -11.20 12.54 -17.40
CA PRO A 65 -10.65 11.49 -16.52
C PRO A 65 -11.69 10.50 -15.98
N GLN A 66 -12.95 10.93 -15.87
CA GLN A 66 -14.05 10.10 -15.42
C GLN A 66 -14.52 9.08 -16.48
N ILE A 67 -14.22 9.36 -17.76
CA ILE A 67 -14.47 8.48 -18.91
C ILE A 67 -13.32 7.48 -19.10
N ALA A 68 -12.07 7.88 -18.84
CA ALA A 68 -10.89 7.02 -18.99
C ALA A 68 -10.84 5.86 -17.97
N LEU A 69 -11.13 6.13 -16.70
CA LEU A 69 -11.25 5.10 -15.64
C LEU A 69 -12.45 4.16 -15.87
N SER A 70 -13.57 4.70 -16.37
CA SER A 70 -14.73 3.89 -16.79
C SER A 70 -14.41 3.03 -18.01
N GLY A 71 -13.59 3.54 -18.93
CA GLY A 71 -13.16 2.87 -20.15
C GLY A 71 -12.25 1.68 -19.88
N LYS A 72 -11.27 1.75 -18.96
CA LYS A 72 -10.39 0.60 -18.65
C LYS A 72 -11.14 -0.57 -18.00
N GLY A 73 -12.06 -0.28 -17.07
CA GLY A 73 -12.92 -1.30 -16.47
C GLY A 73 -13.84 -1.95 -17.51
N GLN A 74 -14.45 -1.14 -18.38
CA GLN A 74 -15.28 -1.63 -19.50
C GLN A 74 -14.46 -2.40 -20.54
N ASN A 75 -13.23 -1.96 -20.86
CA ASN A 75 -12.32 -2.62 -21.79
C ASN A 75 -11.89 -3.99 -21.27
N ASN A 76 -11.58 -4.11 -19.98
CA ASN A 76 -11.24 -5.40 -19.37
C ASN A 76 -12.44 -6.36 -19.37
N LEU A 77 -13.65 -5.86 -19.06
CA LEU A 77 -14.87 -6.67 -19.16
C LEU A 77 -15.16 -7.08 -20.62
N ALA A 78 -14.93 -6.19 -21.59
CA ALA A 78 -15.06 -6.52 -23.01
C ALA A 78 -14.04 -7.59 -23.44
N ALA A 79 -12.79 -7.51 -22.97
CA ALA A 79 -11.77 -8.53 -23.23
C ALA A 79 -12.16 -9.89 -22.66
N LEU A 80 -12.56 -9.96 -21.38
CA LEU A 80 -13.06 -11.19 -20.75
C LEU A 80 -14.27 -11.78 -21.49
N TYR A 81 -15.18 -10.93 -21.97
CA TYR A 81 -16.31 -11.37 -22.78
C TYR A 81 -15.86 -11.98 -24.12
N GLN A 82 -14.91 -11.35 -24.81
CA GLN A 82 -14.34 -11.85 -26.08
C GLN A 82 -13.58 -13.17 -25.90
N GLU A 83 -12.91 -13.36 -24.77
CA GLU A 83 -12.25 -14.61 -24.40
C GLU A 83 -13.23 -15.76 -24.09
N GLY A 84 -14.53 -15.47 -24.06
CA GLY A 84 -15.57 -16.47 -23.85
C GLY A 84 -15.99 -16.64 -22.40
N PHE A 85 -15.71 -15.67 -21.52
CA PHE A 85 -16.18 -15.68 -20.14
C PHE A 85 -17.42 -14.81 -19.94
N HIS A 86 -18.26 -15.20 -18.99
CA HIS A 86 -19.38 -14.37 -18.56
C HIS A 86 -18.87 -13.19 -17.70
N ILE A 87 -19.39 -12.00 -17.98
CA ILE A 87 -19.13 -10.79 -17.20
C ILE A 87 -20.33 -10.33 -16.37
N CYS A 88 -21.48 -11.01 -16.48
CA CYS A 88 -22.68 -10.72 -15.69
C CYS A 88 -22.55 -11.24 -14.26
N ASN A 89 -23.21 -10.56 -13.31
CA ASN A 89 -23.20 -10.93 -11.89
C ASN A 89 -23.66 -12.37 -11.61
N LEU A 90 -24.44 -12.96 -12.52
CA LEU A 90 -24.98 -14.31 -12.35
C LEU A 90 -23.94 -15.41 -12.62
N HIS A 91 -23.00 -15.17 -13.54
CA HIS A 91 -22.07 -16.19 -14.03
C HIS A 91 -20.62 -15.69 -14.11
N TYR A 92 -20.26 -14.60 -13.42
CA TYR A 92 -18.98 -13.92 -13.58
C TYR A 92 -17.78 -14.89 -13.57
N GLY A 93 -16.96 -14.84 -14.63
CA GLY A 93 -15.76 -15.66 -14.79
C GLY A 93 -15.99 -17.11 -15.24
N GLN A 94 -17.23 -17.54 -15.48
CA GLN A 94 -17.53 -18.86 -16.03
C GLN A 94 -17.42 -18.88 -17.56
N VAL A 95 -16.99 -20.00 -18.14
CA VAL A 95 -16.90 -20.20 -19.59
C VAL A 95 -18.30 -20.26 -20.21
N ARG A 96 -18.54 -19.49 -21.28
CA ARG A 96 -19.78 -19.47 -22.06
C ARG A 96 -19.90 -20.78 -22.84
N LYS A 97 -20.98 -21.53 -22.58
CA LYS A 97 -21.29 -22.78 -23.28
C LYS A 97 -22.25 -22.59 -24.44
N ASP A 98 -23.13 -21.59 -24.35
CA ASP A 98 -24.25 -21.36 -25.26
C ASP A 98 -24.36 -19.88 -25.67
N GLY A 99 -23.79 -19.52 -26.82
CA GLY A 99 -24.04 -18.24 -27.51
C GLY A 99 -23.79 -16.93 -26.73
N ASP A 100 -24.36 -15.83 -27.22
CA ASP A 100 -24.26 -14.51 -26.61
C ASP A 100 -25.24 -14.34 -25.43
N CYS A 101 -24.72 -13.95 -24.28
CA CYS A 101 -25.50 -13.76 -23.07
C CYS A 101 -26.12 -12.36 -23.06
N LEU A 102 -27.46 -12.27 -23.10
CA LEU A 102 -28.21 -11.00 -23.10
C LEU A 102 -27.85 -10.09 -21.93
N PHE A 103 -27.57 -10.66 -20.74
CA PHE A 103 -27.15 -9.89 -19.58
C PHE A 103 -25.74 -9.30 -19.73
N CYS A 104 -24.81 -10.03 -20.34
CA CYS A 104 -23.46 -9.51 -20.62
C CYS A 104 -23.54 -8.37 -21.65
N MET A 105 -24.33 -8.54 -22.71
CA MET A 105 -24.57 -7.52 -23.72
C MET A 105 -25.22 -6.27 -23.13
N SER A 106 -26.15 -6.42 -22.18
CA SER A 106 -26.78 -5.28 -21.50
C SER A 106 -25.81 -4.43 -20.66
N MET A 107 -24.69 -5.02 -20.22
CA MET A 107 -23.65 -4.30 -19.50
C MET A 107 -22.63 -3.64 -20.42
N LEU A 108 -22.40 -4.19 -21.62
CA LEU A 108 -21.54 -3.59 -22.65
C LEU A 108 -22.24 -2.48 -23.44
N ASN A 109 -23.56 -2.56 -23.63
CA ASN A 109 -24.33 -1.62 -24.47
C ASN A 109 -25.04 -0.51 -23.68
N LYS A 110 -24.72 -0.32 -22.39
CA LYS A 110 -25.26 0.80 -21.61
C LYS A 110 -24.51 2.09 -21.99
N HIS A 111 -25.12 2.86 -22.89
CA HIS A 111 -24.87 4.29 -23.06
C HIS A 111 -25.65 5.09 -22.01
#